data_AF-A0A0F7W3S2-F1
#
_entry.id   AF-A0A0F7W3S2-F1
#
_cell.length_a   1.000
_cell.length_b   1.000
_cell.length_c   1.000
_cell.angle_alpha   90.00
_cell.angle_beta   90.00
_cell.angle_gamma   90.00
#
_symmetry.space_group_name_H-M   'P 1'
#
loop_
_entity.id
_entity.type
_entity.pdbx_description
1 polymer ?
#
loop_
_entity_poly.entity_id
_entity_poly.type
_entity_poly.pdbx_seq_one_letter_code
_entity_poly.pdbx_strand_id
1 'polypeptide(L)'
;MLGRLRLNHPEHQQSPQVSAHPRVRVPMEITTMSKRNSQAAKTAARERLRQERERQAKRDKVKRQVVVACSIVGVLAVAGGIGYAVVQANKPSHWESVADDKVVAPANTSGKDGTTVTVGKSSAKKTLKIYEDPRCPVCAAFEQTVGPTVDKDIEAGKYKLQFIGGTFLDGDTEKDGKFETGSHGEGSKNAMSALGAALNVSPEAFLDFKTALYSAKWHPSESDDKFKDDDYLIEIADSVPALKGNAKFRDAVEKGTYDAWAVAMSQTFNNNKDGVTGTPSLVMDGKKLTGADGNAPMTADEFGKVVDAALKA
;
A
#
# COMPACT_ATOMS: atom_id res chain seq x y z
N MET A 1 41.90 28.26 -20.61
CA MET A 1 42.39 29.06 -19.46
C MET A 1 42.28 28.18 -18.23
N LEU A 2 43.38 27.58 -17.74
CA LEU A 2 44.31 28.13 -16.73
C LEU A 2 43.65 28.16 -15.33
N GLY A 3 44.17 27.59 -14.24
CA GLY A 3 45.45 26.95 -13.92
C GLY A 3 45.24 25.98 -12.72
N ARG A 4 46.07 24.97 -12.42
CA ARG A 4 47.51 24.90 -12.10
C ARG A 4 47.98 25.82 -10.96
N LEU A 5 48.21 25.23 -9.79
CA LEU A 5 49.23 25.54 -8.78
C LEU A 5 49.47 24.22 -7.98
N ARG A 6 50.61 23.51 -7.93
CA ARG A 6 52.03 23.85 -7.59
C ARG A 6 52.10 24.60 -6.25
N LEU A 7 52.89 24.28 -5.21
CA LEU A 7 54.17 23.57 -5.04
C LEU A 7 54.54 23.50 -3.52
N ASN A 8 55.50 22.63 -3.17
CA ASN A 8 56.58 22.75 -2.15
C ASN A 8 56.40 22.39 -0.65
N HIS A 9 57.05 21.28 -0.24
CA HIS A 9 58.26 21.09 0.64
C HIS A 9 58.58 22.13 1.75
N PRO A 10 59.31 21.80 2.86
CA PRO A 10 60.46 20.86 2.93
C PRO A 10 60.67 20.02 4.23
N GLU A 11 61.74 19.21 4.19
CA GLU A 11 62.45 18.51 5.27
C GLU A 11 62.81 19.38 6.49
N HIS A 12 62.97 18.72 7.65
CA HIS A 12 63.91 19.18 8.68
C HIS A 12 64.76 18.03 9.22
N GLN A 13 66.00 18.03 8.75
CA GLN A 13 67.17 17.34 9.24
C GLN A 13 67.78 18.18 10.39
N GLN A 14 68.15 17.57 11.51
CA GLN A 14 69.09 18.17 12.46
C GLN A 14 69.73 17.11 13.39
N SER A 15 70.95 16.69 13.04
CA SER A 15 72.02 16.47 14.02
C SER A 15 72.50 17.85 14.50
N PRO A 16 73.13 18.01 15.69
CA PRO A 16 74.58 17.86 15.71
C PRO A 16 75.26 17.59 17.08
N GLN A 17 76.57 17.42 16.95
CA GLN A 17 77.67 17.75 17.87
C GLN A 17 78.29 16.68 18.76
N VAL A 18 79.55 16.48 18.41
CA VAL A 18 80.67 15.81 19.07
C VAL A 18 81.25 16.76 20.11
N SER A 19 81.69 16.24 21.26
CA SER A 19 82.76 16.86 22.04
C SER A 19 83.65 15.80 22.68
N ALA A 20 84.93 16.12 22.75
CA ALA A 20 86.07 15.22 22.82
C ALA A 20 86.57 14.92 24.25
N HIS A 21 87.06 13.68 24.43
CA HIS A 21 88.26 13.21 25.17
C HIS A 21 88.53 13.63 26.64
N PRO A 22 89.00 12.68 27.50
CA PRO A 22 90.41 12.28 27.44
C PRO A 22 90.68 10.77 27.50
N ARG A 23 91.81 10.39 26.89
CA ARG A 23 92.45 9.07 26.99
C ARG A 23 92.97 8.82 28.39
N VAL A 24 92.56 7.72 29.00
CA VAL A 24 93.32 7.05 30.06
C VAL A 24 93.77 5.69 29.51
N ARG A 25 95.06 5.41 29.68
CA ARG A 25 95.76 4.24 29.16
C ARG A 25 95.91 3.20 30.30
N VAL A 26 95.97 1.93 29.89
CA VAL A 26 96.44 0.68 30.55
C VAL A 26 95.59 0.07 31.70
N PRO A 27 95.62 -1.27 31.93
CA PRO A 27 96.33 -2.35 31.22
C PRO A 27 95.47 -3.54 30.78
N MET A 28 96.10 -4.36 29.94
CA MET A 28 95.64 -5.64 29.43
C MET A 28 95.72 -6.68 30.55
N GLU A 29 94.59 -7.17 31.05
CA GLU A 29 94.51 -8.35 31.92
C GLU A 29 93.59 -9.40 31.29
N ILE A 30 94.25 -10.43 30.76
CA ILE A 30 93.92 -11.86 30.77
C ILE A 30 92.45 -12.23 31.03
N THR A 31 91.81 -12.68 29.94
CA THR A 31 90.69 -13.63 29.84
C THR A 31 90.16 -14.24 31.15
N THR A 32 88.91 -13.91 31.48
CA THR A 32 87.95 -14.83 32.11
C THR A 32 86.69 -14.93 31.26
N MET A 33 86.25 -16.17 31.05
CA MET A 33 85.24 -16.61 30.09
C MET A 33 83.93 -15.81 30.11
N SER A 34 83.51 -15.38 28.92
CA SER A 34 82.17 -14.88 28.63
C SER A 34 81.09 -15.86 29.14
N LYS A 35 80.34 -15.46 30.17
CA LYS A 35 79.10 -16.12 30.64
C LYS A 35 77.96 -16.12 29.59
N ARG A 36 78.23 -15.80 28.31
CA ARG A 36 77.28 -15.91 27.19
C ARG A 36 77.13 -17.33 26.66
N ASN A 37 77.95 -18.29 27.09
CA ASN A 37 77.90 -19.69 26.62
C ASN A 37 77.73 -20.70 27.78
N SER A 38 76.90 -20.41 28.78
CA SER A 38 76.53 -21.41 29.79
C SER A 38 75.29 -22.20 29.34
N GLN A 39 75.24 -23.51 29.64
CA GLN A 39 74.07 -24.35 29.37
C GLN A 39 72.78 -23.80 30.04
N ALA A 40 72.92 -23.10 31.16
CA ALA A 40 71.84 -22.42 31.88
C ALA A 40 71.26 -21.23 31.08
N ALA A 41 72.09 -20.45 30.37
CA ALA A 41 71.61 -19.35 29.53
C ALA A 41 70.86 -19.85 28.28
N LYS A 42 71.31 -20.98 27.69
CA LYS A 42 70.64 -21.62 26.54
C LYS A 42 69.30 -22.25 26.92
N THR A 43 69.19 -22.84 28.10
CA THR A 43 67.93 -23.39 28.63
C THR A 43 66.94 -22.28 29.02
N ALA A 44 67.39 -21.21 29.66
CA ALA A 44 66.55 -20.04 29.96
C ALA A 44 66.00 -19.35 28.70
N ALA A 45 66.79 -19.26 27.62
CA ALA A 45 66.33 -18.71 26.34
C ALA A 45 65.29 -19.61 25.65
N ARG A 46 65.46 -20.94 25.70
CA ARG A 46 64.49 -21.92 25.17
C ARG A 46 63.18 -21.89 25.96
N GLU A 47 63.24 -21.75 27.27
CA GLU A 47 62.06 -21.68 28.13
C GLU A 47 61.27 -20.39 27.91
N ARG A 48 61.95 -19.24 27.73
CA ARG A 48 61.30 -17.98 27.33
C ARG A 48 60.60 -18.09 25.97
N LEU A 49 61.27 -18.68 24.98
CA LEU A 49 60.66 -18.94 23.66
C LEU A 49 59.46 -19.90 23.74
N ARG A 50 59.51 -20.89 24.63
CA ARG A 50 58.38 -21.81 24.88
C ARG A 50 57.20 -21.09 25.53
N GLN A 51 57.45 -20.27 26.55
CA GLN A 51 56.41 -19.48 27.22
C GLN A 51 55.80 -18.42 26.28
N GLU A 52 56.58 -17.80 25.40
CA GLU A 52 56.08 -16.88 24.38
C GLU A 52 55.21 -17.60 23.35
N ARG A 53 55.65 -18.77 22.85
CA ARG A 53 54.85 -19.62 21.95
C ARG A 53 53.55 -20.10 22.61
N GLU A 54 53.59 -20.47 23.89
CA GLU A 54 52.39 -20.86 24.64
C GLU A 54 51.44 -19.68 24.87
N ARG A 55 51.95 -18.48 25.15
CA ARG A 55 51.12 -17.26 25.25
C ARG A 55 50.53 -16.88 23.89
N GLN A 56 51.29 -16.95 22.80
CA GLN A 56 50.80 -16.71 21.44
C GLN A 56 49.74 -17.75 21.07
N ALA A 57 50.01 -19.04 21.26
CA ALA A 57 49.04 -20.11 20.98
C ALA A 57 47.76 -19.98 21.82
N LYS A 58 47.84 -19.57 23.10
CA LYS A 58 46.67 -19.27 23.94
C LYS A 58 45.89 -18.07 23.39
N ARG A 59 46.58 -16.98 23.02
CA ARG A 59 45.96 -15.78 22.43
C ARG A 59 45.28 -16.10 21.09
N ASP A 60 45.91 -16.90 20.25
CA ASP A 60 45.37 -17.27 18.93
C ASP A 60 44.16 -18.20 19.07
N LYS A 61 44.18 -19.14 20.02
CA LYS A 61 43.00 -19.96 20.36
C LYS A 61 41.83 -19.09 20.83
N VAL A 62 42.07 -18.15 21.73
CA VAL A 62 41.04 -17.22 22.22
C VAL A 62 40.52 -16.33 21.09
N LYS A 63 41.42 -15.73 20.29
CA LYS A 63 41.02 -14.92 19.12
C LYS A 63 40.16 -15.72 18.16
N ARG A 64 40.55 -16.96 17.83
CA ARG A 64 39.77 -17.83 16.95
C ARG A 64 38.40 -18.17 17.55
N GLN A 65 38.33 -18.48 18.85
CA GLN A 65 37.05 -18.75 19.52
C GLN A 65 36.14 -17.52 19.52
N VAL A 66 36.68 -16.32 19.80
CA VAL A 66 35.92 -15.07 19.76
C VAL A 66 35.43 -14.77 18.35
N VAL A 67 36.29 -14.90 17.32
CA VAL A 67 35.88 -14.70 15.93
C VAL A 67 34.76 -15.67 15.54
N VAL A 68 34.91 -16.97 15.85
CA VAL A 68 33.87 -17.97 15.55
C VAL A 68 32.56 -17.66 16.29
N ALA A 69 32.63 -17.33 17.58
CA ALA A 69 31.45 -16.98 18.37
C ALA A 69 30.74 -15.73 17.82
N CYS A 70 31.49 -14.66 17.53
CA CYS A 70 30.95 -13.44 16.92
C CYS A 70 30.37 -13.71 15.52
N SER A 71 31.02 -14.55 14.71
CA SER A 71 30.49 -14.94 13.39
C SER A 71 29.19 -15.71 13.49
N ILE A 72 29.06 -16.66 14.43
CA ILE A 72 27.82 -17.41 14.65
C ILE A 72 26.70 -16.46 15.08
N VAL A 73 26.96 -15.58 16.05
CA VAL A 73 25.98 -14.57 16.50
C VAL A 73 25.60 -13.63 15.35
N GLY A 74 26.57 -13.18 14.55
CA GLY A 74 26.32 -12.34 13.38
C GLY A 74 25.43 -13.01 12.34
N VAL A 75 25.68 -14.29 12.01
CA VAL A 75 24.84 -15.06 11.08
C VAL A 75 23.43 -15.25 11.63
N LEU A 76 23.29 -15.60 12.91
CA LEU A 76 21.97 -15.77 13.54
C LEU A 76 21.18 -14.45 13.59
N ALA A 77 21.85 -13.33 13.87
CA ALA A 77 21.22 -12.01 13.86
C ALA A 77 20.73 -11.62 12.44
N VAL A 78 21.54 -11.88 11.41
CA VAL A 78 21.15 -11.63 10.01
C VAL A 78 19.99 -12.54 9.60
N ALA A 79 20.06 -13.84 9.91
CA ALA A 79 19.00 -14.79 9.59
C ALA A 79 17.68 -14.45 10.31
N GLY A 80 17.75 -14.06 11.59
CA GLY A 80 16.60 -13.60 12.35
C GLY A 80 16.02 -12.29 11.80
N GLY A 81 16.87 -11.34 11.42
CA GLY A 81 16.46 -10.08 10.80
C GLY A 81 15.79 -10.27 9.44
N ILE A 82 16.36 -11.11 8.57
CA ILE A 82 15.75 -11.47 7.28
C ILE A 82 14.42 -12.21 7.49
N GLY A 83 14.39 -13.19 8.40
CA GLY A 83 13.17 -13.92 8.73
C GLY A 83 12.05 -13.00 9.21
N TYR A 84 12.38 -12.06 10.10
CA TYR A 84 11.43 -11.04 10.56
C TYR A 84 10.96 -10.12 9.43
N ALA A 85 11.88 -9.64 8.58
CA ALA A 85 11.54 -8.78 7.44
C ALA A 85 10.63 -9.48 6.44
N VAL A 86 10.89 -10.75 6.12
CA VAL A 86 10.05 -11.57 5.23
C VAL A 86 8.66 -11.77 5.82
N VAL A 87 8.56 -12.09 7.11
CA VAL A 87 7.26 -12.24 7.79
C VAL A 87 6.47 -10.92 7.78
N GLN A 88 7.13 -9.79 8.03
CA GLN A 88 6.47 -8.48 7.99
C GLN A 88 6.05 -8.07 6.58
N ALA A 89 6.86 -8.39 5.57
CA ALA A 89 6.55 -8.10 4.16
C ALA A 89 5.43 -8.98 3.60
N ASN A 90 5.21 -10.18 4.17
CA ASN A 90 4.16 -11.11 3.77
C ASN A 90 2.87 -10.99 4.60
N LYS A 91 2.75 -9.97 5.46
CA LYS A 91 1.46 -9.72 6.12
C LYS A 91 0.48 -9.16 5.10
N PRO A 92 -0.75 -9.73 5.02
CA PRO A 92 -1.77 -9.15 4.16
C PRO A 92 -2.05 -7.72 4.61
N SER A 93 -2.25 -6.84 3.63
CA SER A 93 -2.85 -5.54 3.82
C SER A 93 -4.27 -5.66 4.39
N HIS A 94 -4.81 -4.53 4.87
CA HIS A 94 -6.18 -4.47 5.38
C HIS A 94 -7.18 -5.03 4.35
N TRP A 95 -7.15 -4.53 3.11
CA TRP A 95 -8.06 -4.97 2.05
C TRP A 95 -7.86 -6.41 1.61
N GLU A 96 -6.63 -6.93 1.64
CA GLU A 96 -6.39 -8.37 1.42
C GLU A 96 -7.01 -9.22 2.54
N SER A 97 -6.93 -8.77 3.80
CA SER A 97 -7.52 -9.49 4.92
C SER A 97 -9.05 -9.46 4.89
N VAL A 98 -9.63 -8.31 4.55
CA VAL A 98 -11.07 -8.11 4.47
C VAL A 98 -11.72 -8.92 3.34
N ALA A 99 -11.00 -9.23 2.27
CA ALA A 99 -11.52 -10.04 1.17
C ALA A 99 -11.94 -11.46 1.61
N ASP A 100 -11.36 -11.97 2.69
CA ASP A 100 -11.69 -13.27 3.30
C ASP A 100 -12.68 -13.15 4.47
N ASP A 101 -13.05 -11.93 4.88
CA ASP A 101 -13.96 -11.70 6.00
C ASP A 101 -15.42 -12.02 5.65
N LYS A 102 -16.21 -12.28 6.70
CA LYS A 102 -17.65 -12.45 6.54
C LYS A 102 -18.29 -11.12 6.14
N VAL A 103 -18.97 -11.10 4.99
CA VAL A 103 -19.69 -9.92 4.51
C VAL A 103 -20.77 -9.49 5.50
N VAL A 104 -20.71 -8.21 5.88
CA VAL A 104 -21.78 -7.48 6.57
C VAL A 104 -22.56 -6.73 5.50
N ALA A 105 -23.76 -7.19 5.17
CA ALA A 105 -24.60 -6.54 4.18
C ALA A 105 -25.27 -5.27 4.75
N PRO A 106 -25.21 -4.11 4.07
CA PRO A 106 -26.01 -2.94 4.42
C PRO A 106 -27.50 -3.28 4.48
N ALA A 107 -28.23 -2.61 5.38
CA ALA A 107 -29.69 -2.59 5.29
C ALA A 107 -30.12 -2.05 3.91
N ASN A 108 -31.28 -2.46 3.43
CA ASN A 108 -31.82 -2.10 2.10
C ASN A 108 -31.09 -2.74 0.90
N THR A 109 -30.34 -3.82 1.15
CA THR A 109 -29.79 -4.69 0.10
C THR A 109 -30.55 -6.01 0.00
N SER A 110 -30.30 -6.74 -1.09
CA SER A 110 -30.82 -8.10 -1.28
C SER A 110 -29.82 -8.97 -2.03
N GLY A 111 -30.19 -10.23 -2.28
CA GLY A 111 -29.36 -11.19 -2.99
C GLY A 111 -28.25 -11.78 -2.13
N LYS A 112 -27.37 -12.55 -2.77
CA LYS A 112 -26.19 -13.14 -2.10
C LYS A 112 -25.29 -12.00 -1.62
N ASP A 113 -24.83 -12.09 -0.37
CA ASP A 113 -23.91 -11.13 0.26
C ASP A 113 -24.41 -9.66 0.27
N GLY A 114 -25.70 -9.43 -0.02
CA GLY A 114 -26.27 -8.08 -0.08
C GLY A 114 -25.77 -7.25 -1.27
N THR A 115 -25.28 -7.85 -2.35
CA THR A 115 -24.72 -7.09 -3.49
C THR A 115 -25.77 -6.66 -4.52
N THR A 116 -27.06 -6.90 -4.26
CA THR A 116 -28.15 -6.35 -5.08
C THR A 116 -28.72 -5.09 -4.42
N VAL A 117 -28.22 -3.93 -4.86
CA VAL A 117 -28.71 -2.61 -4.47
C VAL A 117 -29.75 -2.16 -5.49
N THR A 118 -31.03 -2.10 -5.09
CA THR A 118 -32.11 -1.67 -5.98
C THR A 118 -32.89 -0.52 -5.36
N VAL A 119 -33.03 0.58 -6.10
CA VAL A 119 -33.73 1.80 -5.65
C VAL A 119 -34.85 2.13 -6.63
N GLY A 120 -35.95 2.68 -6.10
CA GLY A 120 -37.12 3.10 -6.88
C GLY A 120 -38.40 2.36 -6.52
N LYS A 121 -39.49 2.72 -7.21
CA LYS A 121 -40.81 2.16 -6.93
C LYS A 121 -40.88 0.67 -7.25
N SER A 122 -41.37 -0.12 -6.30
CA SER A 122 -41.57 -1.57 -6.48
C SER A 122 -42.51 -1.92 -7.64
N SER A 123 -43.41 -1.00 -8.01
CA SER A 123 -44.34 -1.12 -9.14
C SER A 123 -43.69 -0.94 -10.51
N ALA A 124 -42.46 -0.43 -10.59
CA ALA A 124 -41.79 -0.25 -11.87
C ALA A 124 -41.40 -1.61 -12.46
N LYS A 125 -41.74 -1.81 -13.74
CA LYS A 125 -41.69 -3.14 -14.40
C LYS A 125 -40.28 -3.53 -14.85
N LYS A 126 -39.46 -2.56 -15.21
CA LYS A 126 -38.11 -2.76 -15.75
C LYS A 126 -37.08 -2.29 -14.71
N THR A 127 -35.88 -2.86 -14.80
CA THR A 127 -34.73 -2.46 -13.99
C THR A 127 -33.63 -1.97 -14.91
N LEU A 128 -33.18 -0.73 -14.71
CA LEU A 128 -31.97 -0.20 -15.31
C LEU A 128 -30.81 -0.51 -14.37
N LYS A 129 -29.87 -1.33 -14.81
CA LYS A 129 -28.60 -1.53 -14.11
C LYS A 129 -27.63 -0.43 -14.49
N ILE A 130 -26.96 0.15 -13.51
CA ILE A 130 -25.86 1.08 -13.70
C ILE A 130 -24.60 0.50 -13.06
N TYR A 131 -23.52 0.52 -13.81
CA TYR A 131 -22.22 -0.01 -13.43
C TYR A 131 -21.23 1.14 -13.32
N GLU A 132 -20.69 1.37 -12.13
CA GLU A 132 -19.84 2.53 -11.85
C GLU A 132 -18.73 2.19 -10.85
N ASP A 133 -17.63 2.92 -10.93
CA ASP A 133 -16.55 2.91 -9.93
C ASP A 133 -16.53 4.31 -9.27
N PRO A 134 -16.48 4.42 -7.93
CA PRO A 134 -16.50 5.72 -7.23
C PRO A 134 -15.41 6.69 -7.66
N ARG A 135 -14.23 6.21 -8.09
CA ARG A 135 -13.12 7.07 -8.53
C ARG A 135 -13.18 7.41 -10.02
N CYS A 136 -14.15 6.88 -10.77
CA CYS A 136 -14.16 7.02 -12.22
C CYS A 136 -14.56 8.44 -12.66
N PRO A 137 -13.64 9.20 -13.32
CA PRO A 137 -13.95 10.56 -13.75
C PRO A 137 -15.03 10.63 -14.83
N VAL A 138 -15.19 9.57 -15.63
CA VAL A 138 -16.26 9.48 -16.64
C VAL A 138 -17.61 9.18 -15.97
N CYS A 139 -17.64 8.40 -14.89
CA CYS A 139 -18.86 8.24 -14.08
C CYS A 139 -19.26 9.57 -13.45
N ALA A 140 -18.29 10.32 -12.91
CA ALA A 140 -18.51 11.67 -12.41
C ALA A 140 -19.18 12.57 -13.45
N ALA A 141 -18.63 12.59 -14.67
CA ALA A 141 -19.18 13.37 -15.77
C ALA A 141 -20.62 12.93 -16.12
N PHE A 142 -20.87 11.63 -16.20
CA PHE A 142 -22.20 11.08 -16.45
C PHE A 142 -23.20 11.47 -15.36
N GLU A 143 -22.84 11.31 -14.09
CA GLU A 143 -23.71 11.64 -12.96
C GLU A 143 -24.01 13.14 -12.89
N GLN A 144 -23.04 13.99 -13.22
CA GLN A 144 -23.25 15.45 -13.27
C GLN A 144 -24.21 15.87 -14.39
N THR A 145 -24.19 15.19 -15.55
CA THR A 145 -24.99 15.58 -16.73
C THR A 145 -26.32 14.83 -16.83
N VAL A 146 -26.35 13.55 -16.45
CA VAL A 146 -27.47 12.62 -16.62
C VAL A 146 -28.10 12.21 -15.30
N GLY A 147 -27.35 12.21 -14.19
CA GLY A 147 -27.85 11.85 -12.85
C GLY A 147 -29.19 12.49 -12.47
N PRO A 148 -29.39 13.81 -12.65
CA PRO A 148 -30.68 14.44 -12.37
C PRO A 148 -31.87 13.86 -13.18
N THR A 149 -31.62 13.36 -14.39
CA THR A 149 -32.63 12.68 -15.21
C THR A 149 -32.90 11.27 -14.69
N VAL A 150 -31.86 10.56 -14.26
CA VAL A 150 -31.97 9.24 -13.62
C VAL A 150 -32.83 9.33 -12.37
N ASP A 151 -32.53 10.26 -11.46
CA ASP A 151 -33.27 10.46 -10.21
C ASP A 151 -34.75 10.74 -10.47
N LYS A 152 -35.03 11.65 -11.41
CA LYS A 152 -36.40 11.98 -11.82
C LYS A 152 -37.14 10.76 -12.38
N ASP A 153 -36.48 9.95 -13.21
CA ASP A 153 -37.09 8.76 -13.81
C ASP A 153 -37.37 7.66 -12.75
N ILE A 154 -36.48 7.50 -11.76
CA ILE A 154 -36.66 6.59 -10.62
C ILE A 154 -37.84 7.05 -9.76
N GLU A 155 -37.90 8.34 -9.42
CA GLU A 155 -38.99 8.94 -8.65
C GLU A 155 -40.34 8.80 -9.39
N ALA A 156 -40.34 9.01 -10.71
CA ALA A 156 -41.52 8.80 -11.56
C ALA A 156 -41.95 7.32 -11.62
N GLY A 157 -41.08 6.38 -11.23
CA GLY A 157 -41.34 4.94 -11.32
C GLY A 157 -41.23 4.39 -12.74
N LYS A 158 -40.46 5.06 -13.60
CA LYS A 158 -40.24 4.66 -14.98
C LYS A 158 -39.49 3.33 -15.05
N TYR A 159 -38.51 3.15 -14.16
CA TYR A 159 -37.78 1.91 -13.90
C TYR A 159 -37.28 1.90 -12.44
N LYS A 160 -36.80 0.74 -11.98
CA LYS A 160 -35.93 0.67 -10.80
C LYS A 160 -34.48 0.83 -11.23
N LEU A 161 -33.67 1.52 -10.45
CA LEU A 161 -32.22 1.52 -10.62
C LEU A 161 -31.64 0.33 -9.85
N GLN A 162 -30.77 -0.45 -10.48
CA GLN A 162 -29.90 -1.38 -9.79
C GLN A 162 -28.45 -0.89 -9.92
N PHE A 163 -27.80 -0.62 -8.79
CA PHE A 163 -26.40 -0.20 -8.77
C PHE A 163 -25.47 -1.40 -8.64
N ILE A 164 -24.40 -1.42 -9.44
CA ILE A 164 -23.33 -2.40 -9.38
C ILE A 164 -22.00 -1.64 -9.35
N GLY A 165 -21.31 -1.75 -8.22
CA GLY A 165 -20.07 -1.02 -7.96
C GLY A 165 -18.83 -1.81 -8.36
N GLY A 166 -17.94 -1.20 -9.15
CA GLY A 166 -16.57 -1.68 -9.36
C GLY A 166 -15.56 -0.96 -8.46
N THR A 167 -14.40 -1.57 -8.25
CA THR A 167 -13.25 -0.93 -7.56
C THR A 167 -11.93 -1.06 -8.32
N PHE A 168 -12.00 -1.40 -9.61
CA PHE A 168 -10.84 -1.74 -10.42
C PHE A 168 -9.86 -0.57 -10.63
N LEU A 169 -10.28 0.68 -10.39
CA LEU A 169 -9.37 1.84 -10.45
C LEU A 169 -8.34 1.87 -9.32
N ASP A 170 -8.58 1.13 -8.23
CA ASP A 170 -7.56 0.85 -7.21
C ASP A 170 -6.47 -0.13 -7.71
N GLY A 171 -6.63 -0.67 -8.93
CA GLY A 171 -5.78 -1.71 -9.50
C GLY A 171 -6.20 -3.12 -9.08
N ASP A 172 -7.36 -3.25 -8.44
CA ASP A 172 -7.89 -4.53 -7.99
C ASP A 172 -8.20 -5.43 -9.20
N THR A 173 -7.89 -6.71 -9.08
CA THR A 173 -8.18 -7.70 -10.12
C THR A 173 -8.81 -8.95 -9.53
N GLU A 174 -9.28 -9.84 -10.40
CA GLU A 174 -9.64 -11.19 -10.02
C GLU A 174 -8.75 -12.22 -10.69
N LYS A 175 -8.27 -13.17 -9.89
CA LYS A 175 -7.47 -14.29 -10.36
C LYS A 175 -7.93 -15.57 -9.70
N ASP A 176 -8.18 -16.59 -10.50
CA ASP A 176 -8.64 -17.91 -10.04
C ASP A 176 -9.89 -17.85 -9.12
N GLY A 177 -10.77 -16.89 -9.36
CA GLY A 177 -11.98 -16.66 -8.57
C GLY A 177 -11.74 -16.01 -7.20
N LYS A 178 -10.57 -15.42 -6.98
CA LYS A 178 -10.21 -14.66 -5.79
C LYS A 178 -9.96 -13.20 -6.12
N PHE A 179 -10.33 -12.34 -5.18
CA PHE A 179 -10.01 -10.92 -5.22
C PHE A 179 -8.51 -10.72 -4.96
N GLU A 180 -7.84 -9.95 -5.80
CA GLU A 180 -6.46 -9.52 -5.61
C GLU A 180 -6.47 -8.00 -5.44
N THR A 181 -5.96 -7.53 -4.30
CA THR A 181 -5.91 -6.10 -3.99
C THR A 181 -4.85 -5.42 -4.86
N GLY A 182 -5.25 -4.31 -5.48
CA GLY A 182 -4.39 -3.49 -6.31
C GLY A 182 -3.43 -2.58 -5.55
N SER A 183 -2.58 -1.88 -6.29
CA SER A 183 -1.59 -0.95 -5.74
C SER A 183 -1.75 0.49 -6.24
N HIS A 184 -2.85 0.83 -6.90
CA HIS A 184 -3.11 2.18 -7.44
C HIS A 184 -3.91 3.07 -6.48
N GLY A 185 -4.30 2.54 -5.32
CA GLY A 185 -4.98 3.26 -4.26
C GLY A 185 -6.00 2.39 -3.55
N GLU A 186 -6.78 3.01 -2.69
CA GLU A 186 -7.83 2.36 -1.91
C GLU A 186 -9.16 3.13 -1.96
N GLY A 187 -9.19 4.29 -2.62
CA GLY A 187 -10.33 5.17 -2.60
C GLY A 187 -11.58 4.61 -3.28
N SER A 188 -11.48 3.72 -4.28
CA SER A 188 -12.68 3.09 -4.86
C SER A 188 -13.32 2.16 -3.85
N LYS A 189 -12.52 1.30 -3.20
CA LYS A 189 -13.00 0.40 -2.15
C LYS A 189 -13.54 1.16 -0.95
N ASN A 190 -12.83 2.19 -0.47
CA ASN A 190 -13.28 2.92 0.71
C ASN A 190 -14.57 3.73 0.45
N ALA A 191 -14.65 4.44 -0.69
CA ALA A 191 -15.88 5.12 -1.08
C ALA A 191 -17.05 4.14 -1.29
N MET A 192 -16.79 2.94 -1.81
CA MET A 192 -17.81 1.88 -1.92
C MET A 192 -18.28 1.43 -0.52
N SER A 193 -17.37 1.23 0.43
CA SER A 193 -17.73 0.91 1.82
C SER A 193 -18.61 2.00 2.45
N ALA A 194 -18.25 3.27 2.26
CA ALA A 194 -19.04 4.40 2.73
C ALA A 194 -20.41 4.52 2.04
N LEU A 195 -20.52 4.17 0.75
CA LEU A 195 -21.81 4.03 0.08
C LEU A 195 -22.66 2.92 0.73
N GLY A 196 -22.04 1.81 1.15
CA GLY A 196 -22.70 0.78 1.97
C GLY A 196 -23.22 1.35 3.30
N ALA A 197 -22.43 2.19 3.97
CA ALA A 197 -22.86 2.87 5.20
C ALA A 197 -24.04 3.81 4.96
N ALA A 198 -24.03 4.58 3.87
CA ALA A 198 -25.14 5.45 3.49
C ALA A 198 -26.41 4.65 3.16
N LEU A 199 -26.26 3.55 2.42
CA LEU A 199 -27.37 2.64 2.07
C LEU A 199 -28.01 2.00 3.30
N ASN A 200 -27.20 1.67 4.30
CA ASN A 200 -27.71 1.17 5.57
C ASN A 200 -28.60 2.19 6.30
N VAL A 201 -28.38 3.50 6.10
CA VAL A 201 -29.27 4.55 6.61
C VAL A 201 -30.59 4.54 5.84
N SER A 202 -30.55 4.74 4.52
CA SER A 202 -31.71 4.56 3.62
C SER A 202 -31.30 4.53 2.14
N PRO A 203 -32.18 4.06 1.23
CA PRO A 203 -31.94 4.17 -0.21
C PRO A 203 -31.76 5.62 -0.69
N GLU A 204 -32.46 6.57 -0.08
CA GLU A 204 -32.35 8.00 -0.41
C GLU A 204 -30.99 8.56 0.05
N ALA A 205 -30.53 8.21 1.25
CA ALA A 205 -29.21 8.61 1.74
C ALA A 205 -28.08 8.05 0.86
N PHE A 206 -28.25 6.83 0.33
CA PHE A 206 -27.34 6.27 -0.67
C PHE A 206 -27.30 7.10 -1.97
N LEU A 207 -28.46 7.43 -2.55
CA LEU A 207 -28.52 8.22 -3.78
C LEU A 207 -27.93 9.62 -3.57
N ASP A 208 -28.29 10.31 -2.48
CA ASP A 208 -27.79 11.65 -2.19
C ASP A 208 -26.27 11.65 -1.97
N PHE A 209 -25.74 10.64 -1.27
CA PHE A 209 -24.30 10.52 -1.04
C PHE A 209 -23.54 10.14 -2.31
N LYS A 210 -24.08 9.24 -3.13
CA LYS A 210 -23.56 8.93 -4.47
C LYS A 210 -23.48 10.19 -5.33
N THR A 211 -24.56 10.99 -5.38
CA THR A 211 -24.58 12.26 -6.11
C THR A 211 -23.53 13.24 -5.57
N ALA A 212 -23.35 13.31 -4.25
CA ALA A 212 -22.31 14.14 -3.64
C ALA A 212 -20.90 13.68 -4.02
N LEU A 213 -20.60 12.38 -3.93
CA LEU A 213 -19.31 11.79 -4.32
C LEU A 213 -18.97 12.11 -5.78
N TYR A 214 -19.94 11.98 -6.69
CA TYR A 214 -19.73 12.22 -8.12
C TYR A 214 -19.78 13.69 -8.54
N SER A 215 -20.09 14.61 -7.63
CA SER A 215 -20.19 16.04 -7.94
C SER A 215 -18.84 16.66 -8.28
N ALA A 216 -18.85 17.70 -9.14
CA ALA A 216 -17.64 18.44 -9.51
C ALA A 216 -16.90 19.07 -8.33
N LYS A 217 -17.58 19.30 -7.21
CA LYS A 217 -16.99 19.87 -5.99
C LYS A 217 -16.15 18.86 -5.23
N TRP A 218 -16.62 17.62 -5.13
CA TRP A 218 -16.10 16.63 -4.19
C TRP A 218 -15.32 15.52 -4.86
N HIS A 219 -15.57 15.24 -6.13
CA HIS A 219 -14.86 14.20 -6.85
C HIS A 219 -13.40 14.61 -7.10
N PRO A 220 -12.40 13.92 -6.52
CA PRO A 220 -11.00 14.21 -6.78
C PRO A 220 -10.59 13.79 -8.19
N SER A 221 -9.44 14.28 -8.64
CA SER A 221 -8.76 13.70 -9.81
C SER A 221 -8.48 12.22 -9.57
N GLU A 222 -8.57 11.37 -10.60
CA GLU A 222 -8.29 9.93 -10.47
C GLU A 222 -6.89 9.64 -9.90
N SER A 223 -5.91 10.49 -10.22
CA SER A 223 -4.53 10.42 -9.70
C SER A 223 -4.39 10.77 -8.22
N ASP A 224 -5.42 11.35 -7.61
CA ASP A 224 -5.44 11.81 -6.22
C ASP A 224 -6.38 10.94 -5.40
N ASP A 225 -5.81 10.01 -4.63
CA ASP A 225 -6.54 8.96 -3.90
C ASP A 225 -7.21 9.48 -2.62
N LYS A 226 -7.82 10.67 -2.64
CA LYS A 226 -8.44 11.31 -1.46
C LYS A 226 -9.59 10.51 -0.86
N PHE A 227 -10.29 9.73 -1.69
CA PHE A 227 -11.39 8.89 -1.21
C PHE A 227 -10.94 7.76 -0.29
N LYS A 228 -9.63 7.48 -0.18
CA LYS A 228 -9.14 6.55 0.84
C LYS A 228 -9.27 7.10 2.26
N ASP A 229 -9.40 8.42 2.42
CA ASP A 229 -9.42 9.07 3.72
C ASP A 229 -10.86 9.19 4.26
N ASP A 230 -11.16 8.49 5.36
CA ASP A 230 -12.50 8.48 5.98
C ASP A 230 -13.00 9.88 6.34
N ASP A 231 -12.11 10.73 6.86
CA ASP A 231 -12.42 12.12 7.21
C ASP A 231 -12.95 12.89 5.99
N TYR A 232 -12.43 12.62 4.80
CA TYR A 232 -12.88 13.26 3.57
C TYR A 232 -14.24 12.72 3.12
N LEU A 233 -14.47 11.41 3.21
CA LEU A 233 -15.79 10.82 2.94
C LEU A 233 -16.86 11.35 3.90
N ILE A 234 -16.50 11.54 5.18
CA ILE A 234 -17.36 12.14 6.20
C ILE A 234 -17.62 13.62 5.90
N GLU A 235 -16.62 14.38 5.45
CA GLU A 235 -16.80 15.77 5.03
C GLU A 235 -17.81 15.90 3.88
N ILE A 236 -17.74 15.00 2.91
CA ILE A 236 -18.72 14.93 1.81
C ILE A 236 -20.10 14.56 2.37
N ALA A 237 -20.17 13.57 3.25
CA ALA A 237 -21.43 13.13 3.85
C ALA A 237 -22.11 14.22 4.70
N ASP A 238 -21.34 15.14 5.31
CA ASP A 238 -21.89 16.30 6.03
C ASP A 238 -22.59 17.32 5.10
N SER A 239 -22.43 17.20 3.78
CA SER A 239 -23.24 17.93 2.78
C SER A 239 -24.59 17.26 2.47
N VAL A 240 -24.80 16.02 2.90
CA VAL A 240 -26.03 15.25 2.72
C VAL A 240 -26.88 15.30 3.99
N PRO A 241 -28.11 15.85 3.96
CA PRO A 241 -28.93 16.06 5.16
C PRO A 241 -29.16 14.80 6.01
N ALA A 242 -29.34 13.63 5.37
CA ALA A 242 -29.59 12.37 6.07
C ALA A 242 -28.35 11.79 6.79
N LEU A 243 -27.15 12.20 6.37
CA LEU A 243 -25.88 11.68 6.88
C LEU A 243 -25.17 12.67 7.81
N LYS A 244 -25.46 13.96 7.66
CA LYS A 244 -24.85 15.02 8.45
C LYS A 244 -25.01 14.78 9.95
N GLY A 245 -23.87 14.64 10.65
CA GLY A 245 -23.84 14.36 12.08
C GLY A 245 -24.44 13.01 12.50
N ASN A 246 -24.66 12.08 11.57
CA ASN A 246 -25.19 10.75 11.87
C ASN A 246 -24.09 9.87 12.47
N ALA A 247 -24.14 9.68 13.80
CA ALA A 247 -23.11 8.93 14.53
C ALA A 247 -22.96 7.48 14.07
N LYS A 248 -24.05 6.81 13.64
CA LYS A 248 -23.98 5.42 13.16
C LYS A 248 -23.31 5.32 11.80
N PHE A 249 -23.59 6.27 10.91
CA PHE A 249 -22.91 6.36 9.61
C PHE A 249 -21.41 6.60 9.81
N ARG A 250 -21.04 7.61 10.61
CA ARG A 250 -19.63 7.93 10.88
C ARG A 250 -18.87 6.75 11.48
N ASP A 251 -19.44 6.11 12.50
CA ASP A 251 -18.86 4.91 13.12
C ASP A 251 -18.71 3.76 12.12
N ALA A 252 -19.64 3.60 11.19
CA ALA A 252 -19.57 2.57 10.17
C ALA A 252 -18.44 2.83 9.15
N VAL A 253 -18.22 4.08 8.75
CA VAL A 253 -17.12 4.50 7.87
C VAL A 253 -15.77 4.32 8.58
N GLU A 254 -15.58 4.92 9.75
CA GLU A 254 -14.32 4.91 10.51
C GLU A 254 -13.86 3.49 10.92
N LYS A 255 -14.80 2.54 11.03
CA LYS A 255 -14.50 1.14 11.37
C LYS A 255 -14.44 0.22 10.15
N GLY A 256 -14.68 0.72 8.94
CA GLY A 256 -14.73 -0.11 7.75
C GLY A 256 -15.82 -1.19 7.80
N THR A 257 -16.97 -0.88 8.40
CA THR A 257 -18.05 -1.88 8.67
C THR A 257 -18.52 -2.61 7.40
N TYR A 258 -18.43 -1.94 6.25
CA TYR A 258 -18.88 -2.45 4.96
C TYR A 258 -17.72 -2.73 3.99
N ASP A 259 -16.48 -2.83 4.47
CA ASP A 259 -15.32 -3.06 3.60
C ASP A 259 -15.40 -4.42 2.89
N ALA A 260 -15.80 -5.48 3.61
CA ALA A 260 -16.01 -6.80 3.02
C ALA A 260 -17.16 -6.79 1.99
N TRP A 261 -18.17 -5.94 2.21
CA TRP A 261 -19.26 -5.74 1.25
C TRP A 261 -18.79 -4.99 0.00
N ALA A 262 -17.90 -4.00 0.15
CA ALA A 262 -17.30 -3.29 -0.98
C ALA A 262 -16.51 -4.25 -1.88
N VAL A 263 -15.72 -5.15 -1.29
CA VAL A 263 -15.02 -6.21 -2.03
C VAL A 263 -16.02 -7.13 -2.73
N ALA A 264 -17.05 -7.61 -2.04
CA ALA A 264 -18.08 -8.47 -2.64
C ALA A 264 -18.87 -7.77 -3.78
N MET A 265 -19.10 -6.47 -3.66
CA MET A 265 -19.72 -5.65 -4.70
C MET A 265 -18.80 -5.56 -5.93
N SER A 266 -17.50 -5.28 -5.73
CA SER A 266 -16.49 -5.29 -6.79
C SER A 266 -16.41 -6.65 -7.50
N GLN A 267 -16.51 -7.76 -6.76
CA GLN A 267 -16.59 -9.09 -7.35
C GLN A 267 -17.87 -9.31 -8.17
N THR A 268 -18.99 -8.73 -7.73
CA THR A 268 -20.25 -8.75 -8.48
C THR A 268 -20.11 -7.98 -9.81
N PHE A 269 -19.38 -6.87 -9.80
CA PHE A 269 -19.01 -6.16 -11.02
C PHE A 269 -18.14 -7.04 -11.93
N ASN A 270 -17.04 -7.60 -11.43
CA ASN A 270 -16.10 -8.39 -12.25
C ASN A 270 -16.74 -9.64 -12.87
N ASN A 271 -17.63 -10.30 -12.12
CA ASN A 271 -18.31 -11.53 -12.53
C ASN A 271 -19.66 -11.30 -13.22
N ASN A 272 -19.95 -10.06 -13.65
CA ASN A 272 -21.23 -9.73 -14.25
C ASN A 272 -21.48 -10.55 -15.53
N LYS A 273 -22.76 -10.86 -15.77
CA LYS A 273 -23.21 -11.61 -16.97
C LYS A 273 -23.68 -10.70 -18.11
N ASP A 274 -23.60 -9.39 -17.91
CA ASP A 274 -24.05 -8.39 -18.88
C ASP A 274 -22.92 -7.98 -19.86
N GLY A 275 -21.74 -8.60 -19.72
CA GLY A 275 -20.55 -8.35 -20.53
C GLY A 275 -19.94 -6.96 -20.30
N VAL A 276 -20.22 -6.32 -19.16
CA VAL A 276 -19.66 -5.03 -18.77
C VAL A 276 -18.20 -5.21 -18.36
N THR A 277 -17.32 -4.35 -18.86
CA THR A 277 -15.87 -4.38 -18.59
C THR A 277 -15.33 -2.99 -18.26
N GLY A 278 -16.20 -2.00 -18.07
CA GLY A 278 -15.82 -0.61 -17.89
C GLY A 278 -17.02 0.25 -17.50
N THR A 279 -16.71 1.47 -17.04
CA THR A 279 -17.67 2.36 -16.40
C THR A 279 -17.65 3.76 -17.03
N PRO A 280 -18.78 4.49 -17.03
CA PRO A 280 -20.11 4.01 -16.68
C PRO A 280 -20.63 3.03 -17.75
N SER A 281 -21.44 2.06 -17.34
CA SER A 281 -22.19 1.20 -18.27
C SER A 281 -23.64 1.07 -17.81
N LEU A 282 -24.57 1.08 -18.76
CA LEU A 282 -25.99 0.95 -18.51
C LEU A 282 -26.53 -0.31 -19.17
N VAL A 283 -27.36 -1.08 -18.46
CA VAL A 283 -27.93 -2.32 -18.97
C VAL A 283 -29.41 -2.41 -18.60
N MET A 284 -30.24 -2.76 -19.56
CA MET A 284 -31.65 -3.10 -19.33
C MET A 284 -31.98 -4.41 -20.05
N ASP A 285 -32.61 -5.35 -19.34
CA ASP A 285 -32.96 -6.69 -19.85
C ASP A 285 -31.78 -7.44 -20.50
N GLY A 286 -30.58 -7.31 -19.90
CA GLY A 286 -29.35 -7.96 -20.37
C GLY A 286 -28.74 -7.32 -21.63
N LYS A 287 -29.26 -6.17 -22.09
CA LYS A 287 -28.72 -5.42 -23.23
C LYS A 287 -28.09 -4.13 -22.75
N LYS A 288 -26.84 -3.88 -23.16
CA LYS A 288 -26.19 -2.58 -22.93
C LYS A 288 -26.93 -1.47 -23.66
N LEU A 289 -27.13 -0.35 -22.97
CA LEU A 289 -27.69 0.87 -23.55
C LEU A 289 -26.52 1.79 -23.91
N THR A 290 -26.38 2.06 -25.19
CA THR A 290 -25.28 2.87 -25.73
C THR A 290 -25.80 4.05 -26.53
N GLY A 291 -25.05 5.14 -26.50
CA GLY A 291 -25.20 6.26 -27.41
C GLY A 291 -24.84 5.91 -28.86
N ALA A 292 -24.91 6.91 -29.73
CA ALA A 292 -24.65 6.75 -31.16
C ALA A 292 -23.18 6.38 -31.47
N ASP A 293 -22.27 6.71 -30.56
CA ASP A 293 -20.84 6.41 -30.63
C ASP A 293 -20.48 5.03 -30.06
N GLY A 294 -21.47 4.28 -29.54
CA GLY A 294 -21.28 2.98 -28.92
C GLY A 294 -20.84 3.02 -27.45
N ASN A 295 -20.72 4.21 -26.84
CA ASN A 295 -20.38 4.38 -25.43
C ASN A 295 -21.63 4.64 -24.58
N ALA A 296 -21.48 4.86 -23.27
CA ALA A 296 -22.60 5.27 -22.43
C ALA A 296 -23.22 6.59 -22.93
N PRO A 297 -24.56 6.75 -22.90
CA PRO A 297 -25.23 8.00 -23.25
C PRO A 297 -24.88 9.14 -22.27
N MET A 298 -23.96 10.02 -22.65
CA MET A 298 -23.38 11.04 -21.74
C MET A 298 -24.21 12.33 -21.61
N THR A 299 -25.36 12.42 -22.28
CA THR A 299 -26.27 13.57 -22.21
C THR A 299 -27.68 13.14 -21.87
N ALA A 300 -28.44 14.01 -21.19
CA ALA A 300 -29.83 13.72 -20.80
C ALA A 300 -30.73 13.35 -22.01
N ASP A 301 -30.56 14.04 -23.14
CA ASP A 301 -31.33 13.78 -24.37
C ASP A 301 -31.02 12.41 -24.97
N GLU A 302 -29.75 12.04 -25.04
CA GLU A 302 -29.34 10.73 -25.55
C GLU A 302 -29.77 9.61 -24.60
N PHE A 303 -29.57 9.81 -23.29
CA PHE A 303 -30.01 8.90 -22.25
C PHE A 303 -31.52 8.64 -22.34
N GLY A 304 -32.32 9.70 -22.41
CA GLY A 304 -33.77 9.60 -22.53
C GLY A 304 -34.19 8.78 -23.75
N LYS A 305 -33.57 9.02 -24.92
CA LYS A 305 -33.86 8.26 -26.14
C LYS A 305 -33.56 6.77 -26.00
N VAL A 306 -32.39 6.41 -25.47
CA VAL A 306 -31.99 5.00 -25.38
C VAL A 306 -32.80 4.24 -24.33
N VAL A 307 -33.12 4.90 -23.20
CA VAL A 307 -33.97 4.31 -22.16
C VAL A 307 -35.41 4.16 -22.65
N ASP A 308 -35.97 5.17 -23.30
CA ASP A 308 -37.35 5.09 -23.84
C ASP A 308 -37.50 4.00 -24.90
N ALA A 309 -36.46 3.76 -25.70
CA ALA A 309 -36.42 2.65 -26.64
C ALA A 309 -36.38 1.30 -25.90
N ALA A 310 -35.53 1.18 -24.87
CA ALA A 310 -35.38 -0.04 -24.08
C ALA A 310 -36.66 -0.41 -23.31
N LEU A 311 -37.39 0.58 -22.78
CA LEU A 311 -38.65 0.37 -22.06
C LEU A 311 -39.77 -0.17 -22.96
N LYS A 312 -39.69 0.08 -24.27
CA LYS A 312 -40.68 -0.38 -25.27
C LYS A 312 -40.37 -1.78 -25.81
N ALA A 313 -39.16 -2.29 -25.61
CA ALA A 313 -38.71 -3.60 -26.07
C ALA A 313 -39.16 -4.72 -25.10
#